data_AF-A0A131ZW01-F1
#
_entry.id   AF-A0A131ZW01-F1
#
_cell.length_a   1.000
_cell.length_b   1.000
_cell.length_c   1.000
_cell.angle_alpha   90.00
_cell.angle_beta   90.00
_cell.angle_gamma   90.00
#
_symmetry.space_group_name_H-M   'P 1'
#
loop_
_entity.id
_entity.type
_entity.pdbx_description
1 polymer ?
#
loop_
_entity_poly.entity_id
_entity_poly.type
_entity_poly.pdbx_seq_one_letter_code
_entity_poly.pdbx_strand_id
1 'polypeptide(L)'
;MTDFLFPGERLLNEVMSEHPGELVRTGSPNIICSALPTHWRSNKTLPVAFKVVALGEVSDGTLVTIKAGNDENWSGELRNASAIMKNQVAKFNDLRFVGRSGRGLLFN
;
A
#
# COMPACT_ATOMS: atom_id res chain seq x y z
N MET A 1 12.72 22.04 22.58
CA MET A 1 12.81 22.18 21.10
C MET A 1 12.36 20.86 20.47
N THR A 2 11.09 20.48 20.61
CA THR A 2 10.47 19.32 19.93
C THR A 2 8.93 19.46 19.99
N ASP A 3 8.39 20.60 19.55
CA ASP A 3 6.93 20.85 19.50
C ASP A 3 6.47 21.17 18.07
N PHE A 4 7.09 20.54 17.07
CA PHE A 4 6.65 20.55 15.67
C PHE A 4 6.19 19.17 15.20
N LEU A 5 5.58 18.37 16.08
CA LEU A 5 4.88 17.16 15.67
C LEU A 5 3.65 17.59 14.86
N PHE A 6 3.76 17.47 13.54
CA PHE A 6 2.67 17.75 12.61
C PHE A 6 1.43 16.94 13.04
N PRO A 7 0.21 17.50 12.97
CA PRO A 7 -1.01 16.78 13.37
C PRO A 7 -1.14 15.37 12.75
N GLY A 8 -0.60 15.17 11.54
CA GLY A 8 -0.56 13.87 10.86
C GLY A 8 0.33 12.81 11.51
N GLU A 9 1.39 13.18 12.24
CA GLU A 9 2.27 12.20 12.90
C GLU A 9 1.61 11.56 14.12
N ARG A 10 0.79 12.30 14.86
CA ARG A 10 0.02 11.75 15.99
C ARG A 10 -1.04 10.77 15.51
N LEU A 11 -1.81 11.16 14.49
CA LEU A 11 -2.83 10.31 13.87
C LEU A 11 -2.21 9.03 13.28
N LEU A 12 -1.06 9.16 12.62
CA LEU A 12 -0.32 8.01 12.09
C LEU A 12 0.14 7.06 13.19
N ASN A 13 0.65 7.58 14.32
CA ASN A 13 1.09 6.73 15.42
C ASN A 13 -0.08 5.98 16.06
N GLU A 14 -1.24 6.63 16.18
CA GLU A 14 -2.48 6.02 16.67
C GLU A 14 -2.94 4.87 15.74
N VAL A 15 -3.08 5.16 14.44
CA VAL A 15 -3.49 4.15 13.43
C VAL A 15 -2.51 2.99 13.34
N MET A 16 -1.20 3.24 13.43
CA MET A 16 -0.18 2.18 13.44
C MET A 16 -0.20 1.37 14.73
N SER A 17 -0.57 1.96 15.86
CA SER A 17 -0.65 1.27 17.16
C SER A 17 -1.86 0.35 17.27
N GLU A 18 -2.98 0.70 16.62
CA GLU A 18 -4.19 -0.14 16.56
C GLU A 18 -3.98 -1.39 15.69
N HIS A 19 -3.07 -1.32 14.72
CA HIS A 19 -2.80 -2.40 13.75
C HIS A 19 -1.30 -2.70 13.62
N PRO A 20 -0.64 -3.20 14.69
CA PRO A 20 0.80 -3.37 14.72
C PRO A 20 1.26 -4.40 13.68
N GLY A 21 2.13 -3.96 12.76
CA GLY A 21 2.70 -4.81 11.70
C GLY A 21 1.82 -5.02 10.47
N GLU A 22 0.57 -4.53 10.48
CA GLU A 22 -0.31 -4.62 9.30
C GLU A 22 -0.09 -3.46 8.33
N LEU A 23 0.24 -2.26 8.84
CA LEU A 23 0.43 -1.05 8.04
C LEU A 23 1.89 -0.58 8.06
N VAL A 24 2.38 -0.12 6.92
CA VAL A 24 3.72 0.42 6.70
C VAL A 24 3.66 1.82 6.10
N ARG A 25 4.66 2.65 6.44
CA ARG A 25 4.84 3.97 5.84
C ARG A 25 5.28 3.83 4.38
N THR A 26 4.73 4.68 3.52
CA THR A 26 5.22 4.80 2.14
C THR A 26 6.26 5.93 2.04
N GLY A 27 6.77 6.21 0.84
CA GLY A 27 7.60 7.41 0.58
C GLY A 27 6.84 8.73 0.69
N SER A 28 5.50 8.71 0.76
CA SER A 28 4.67 9.90 0.97
C SER A 28 4.31 10.07 2.45
N PRO A 29 4.39 11.31 3.00
CA PRO A 29 4.06 11.56 4.40
C PRO A 29 2.57 11.35 4.73
N ASN A 30 1.70 11.40 3.72
CA ASN A 30 0.25 11.34 3.90
C ASN A 30 -0.38 9.99 3.50
N ILE A 31 0.44 9.01 3.11
CA ILE A 31 -0.06 7.70 2.66
C ILE A 31 0.66 6.59 3.42
N ILE A 32 -0.12 5.68 3.98
CA ILE A 32 0.33 4.40 4.52
C ILE A 32 -0.40 3.26 3.79
N CYS A 33 0.16 2.06 3.80
CA CYS A 33 -0.45 0.92 3.13
C CYS A 33 -0.23 -0.37 3.90
N SER A 34 -0.92 -1.44 3.50
CA SER A 34 -0.70 -2.76 4.09
C SER A 34 0.71 -3.28 3.80
N ALA A 35 1.34 -3.93 4.78
CA ALA A 35 2.58 -4.66 4.56
C ALA A 35 2.38 -5.77 3.51
N LEU A 36 3.31 -5.87 2.56
CA LEU A 36 3.33 -6.96 1.58
C LEU A 36 4.35 -8.03 2.00
N PRO A 37 4.12 -9.32 1.68
CA PRO A 37 5.12 -10.36 1.85
C PRO A 37 6.38 -10.05 1.02
N THR A 38 7.56 -10.29 1.58
CA THR A 38 8.85 -10.08 0.89
C THR A 38 9.04 -10.99 -0.32
N HIS A 39 8.46 -12.19 -0.27
CA HIS A 39 8.42 -13.13 -1.39
C HIS A 39 7.05 -13.80 -1.42
N TRP A 40 6.39 -13.77 -2.57
CA TRP A 40 5.06 -14.35 -2.75
C TRP A 40 4.94 -15.09 -4.07
N ARG A 41 4.09 -16.12 -4.11
CA ARG A 41 3.82 -16.89 -5.33
C ARG A 41 3.03 -16.04 -6.30
N SER A 42 3.43 -16.03 -7.57
CA SER A 42 2.70 -15.32 -8.63
C SER A 42 1.25 -15.82 -8.75
N ASN A 43 0.35 -14.86 -9.02
CA ASN A 43 -1.09 -15.00 -9.17
C ASN A 43 -1.80 -15.69 -7.97
N LYS A 44 -1.15 -15.76 -6.81
CA LYS A 44 -1.74 -16.24 -5.56
C LYS A 44 -2.32 -15.05 -4.80
N THR A 45 -3.51 -15.23 -4.23
CA THR A 45 -4.14 -14.29 -3.30
C THR A 45 -3.17 -13.94 -2.16
N LEU A 46 -3.09 -12.66 -1.82
CA LEU A 46 -2.29 -12.17 -0.69
C LEU A 46 -2.83 -12.72 0.63
N PRO A 47 -1.98 -12.89 1.66
CA PRO A 47 -2.43 -13.42 2.96
C PRO A 47 -3.41 -12.46 3.67
N VAL A 48 -3.31 -11.16 3.38
CA VAL A 48 -4.18 -10.10 3.88
C VAL A 48 -4.59 -9.21 2.71
N ALA A 49 -5.82 -8.70 2.75
CA ALA A 49 -6.29 -7.73 1.76
C ALA A 49 -5.46 -6.45 1.82
N PHE A 50 -4.90 -6.04 0.68
CA PHE A 50 -4.10 -4.82 0.59
C PHE A 50 -4.98 -3.57 0.71
N LYS A 51 -4.56 -2.62 1.54
CA LYS A 51 -5.24 -1.34 1.75
C LYS A 51 -4.26 -0.21 1.53
N VAL A 52 -4.75 0.91 1.00
CA VAL A 52 -4.08 2.21 1.01
C VAL A 52 -4.90 3.14 1.90
N VAL A 53 -4.25 3.80 2.85
CA VAL A 53 -4.89 4.70 3.81
C VAL A 53 -4.28 6.09 3.64
N ALA A 54 -5.15 7.09 3.51
CA ALA A 54 -4.77 8.49 3.41
C ALA A 54 -4.93 9.19 4.78
N LEU A 55 -3.86 9.79 5.26
CA LEU A 55 -3.84 10.51 6.55
C LEU A 55 -4.37 11.95 6.42
N GLY A 56 -4.29 12.52 5.23
CA GLY A 56 -4.93 13.79 4.88
C GLY A 56 -6.15 13.54 3.99
N GLU A 57 -7.10 14.48 3.99
CA GLU A 57 -8.39 14.36 3.30
C GLU A 57 -8.26 14.00 1.81
N VAL A 58 -8.94 12.94 1.39
CA VAL A 58 -9.07 12.51 -0.01
C VAL A 58 -10.54 12.19 -0.25
N SER A 59 -11.14 12.86 -1.24
CA SER A 59 -12.56 12.69 -1.54
C SER A 59 -12.94 11.23 -1.81
N ASP A 60 -14.04 10.80 -1.22
CA ASP A 60 -14.67 9.52 -1.53
C ASP A 60 -14.95 9.41 -3.03
N GLY A 61 -14.76 8.21 -3.58
CA GLY A 61 -14.87 7.98 -5.01
C GLY A 61 -13.55 8.14 -5.78
N THR A 62 -12.49 8.66 -5.15
CA THR A 62 -11.17 8.77 -5.79
C THR A 62 -10.63 7.39 -6.17
N LEU A 63 -10.27 7.21 -7.44
CA LEU A 63 -9.66 5.97 -7.94
C LEU A 63 -8.21 5.87 -7.46
N VAL A 64 -7.87 4.76 -6.81
CA VAL A 64 -6.52 4.41 -6.40
C VAL A 64 -6.06 3.22 -7.23
N THR A 65 -4.87 3.32 -7.82
CA THR A 65 -4.27 2.23 -8.62
C THR A 65 -2.89 1.87 -8.09
N ILE A 66 -2.52 0.60 -8.21
CA ILE A 66 -1.19 0.08 -7.85
C ILE A 66 -0.46 -0.30 -9.14
N LYS A 67 0.83 0.00 -9.16
CA LYS A 67 1.76 -0.46 -10.20
C LYS A 67 2.92 -1.15 -9.49
N ALA A 68 3.52 -2.11 -10.19
CA ALA A 68 4.71 -2.82 -9.73
C ALA A 68 5.72 -2.80 -10.87
N GLY A 69 6.97 -2.50 -10.58
CA GLY A 69 8.00 -2.49 -11.61
C GLY A 69 9.41 -2.38 -11.04
N ASN A 70 10.38 -2.79 -11.83
CA ASN A 70 11.81 -2.64 -11.57
C ASN A 70 12.57 -2.57 -12.91
N ASP A 71 13.91 -2.58 -12.86
CA ASP A 71 14.74 -2.46 -14.07
C ASP A 71 14.61 -3.68 -15.02
N GLU A 72 14.30 -4.87 -14.52
CA GLU A 72 14.13 -6.09 -15.34
C GLU A 72 12.72 -6.18 -15.94
N ASN A 73 11.71 -5.81 -15.15
CA ASN A 73 10.30 -5.82 -15.52
C ASN A 73 9.67 -4.48 -15.12
N TRP A 74 9.73 -3.52 -16.03
CA TRP A 74 9.31 -2.14 -15.82
C TRP A 74 7.80 -1.99 -15.53
N SER A 75 6.99 -2.97 -15.93
CA SER A 75 5.54 -2.97 -15.71
C SER A 75 5.06 -4.39 -15.42
N GLY A 76 5.24 -4.81 -14.17
CA GLY A 76 4.76 -6.09 -13.67
C GLY A 76 3.24 -6.20 -13.79
N GLU A 77 2.78 -7.29 -14.38
CA GLU A 77 1.34 -7.56 -14.52
C GLU A 77 0.70 -7.75 -13.14
N LEU A 78 -0.38 -7.02 -12.89
CA LEU A 78 -1.20 -7.10 -11.68
C LEU A 78 -2.65 -7.42 -12.04
N ARG A 79 -3.36 -8.08 -11.12
CA ARG A 79 -4.82 -8.25 -11.19
C ARG A 79 -5.48 -7.52 -10.03
N ASN A 80 -6.65 -6.95 -10.30
CA ASN A 80 -7.42 -6.16 -9.33
C ASN A 80 -6.59 -5.03 -8.70
N ALA A 81 -5.78 -4.36 -9.54
CA ALA A 81 -4.86 -3.31 -9.13
C ALA A 81 -5.51 -1.93 -8.98
N SER A 82 -6.83 -1.88 -8.86
CA SER A 82 -7.61 -0.65 -8.71
C SER A 82 -8.61 -0.81 -7.56
N ALA A 83 -8.77 0.25 -6.78
CA ALA A 83 -9.75 0.34 -5.70
C ALA A 83 -10.28 1.79 -5.61
N ILE A 84 -11.42 1.95 -4.94
CA ILE A 84 -12.02 3.26 -4.71
C ILE A 84 -11.73 3.69 -3.27
N MET A 85 -11.27 4.93 -3.12
CA MET A 85 -11.11 5.57 -1.82
C MET A 85 -12.49 5.79 -1.18
N LYS A 86 -12.65 5.33 0.06
CA LYS A 86 -13.85 5.58 0.87
C LYS A 86 -13.46 5.73 2.33
N ASN A 87 -13.89 6.81 2.98
CA ASN A 87 -13.51 7.13 4.35
C ASN A 87 -11.99 7.01 4.55
N GLN A 88 -11.22 7.64 3.66
CA GLN A 88 -9.75 7.64 3.71
C GLN A 88 -9.08 6.27 3.51
N VAL A 89 -9.83 5.21 3.16
CA VAL A 89 -9.29 3.88 2.90
C VAL A 89 -9.70 3.37 1.52
N ALA A 90 -8.73 2.97 0.70
CA ALA A 90 -8.93 2.21 -0.52
C ALA A 90 -8.55 0.75 -0.28
N LYS A 91 -9.55 -0.14 -0.26
CA LYS A 91 -9.38 -1.58 -0.03
C LYS A 91 -9.38 -2.31 -1.37
N PHE A 92 -8.29 -2.99 -1.68
CA PHE A 92 -8.16 -3.77 -2.91
C PHE A 92 -8.77 -5.15 -2.72
N ASN A 93 -9.70 -5.50 -3.60
CA ASN A 93 -10.36 -6.79 -3.57
C ASN A 93 -9.52 -7.83 -4.31
N ASP A 94 -8.79 -8.67 -3.57
CA ASP A 94 -7.97 -9.74 -4.11
C ASP A 94 -6.91 -9.22 -5.11
N LEU A 95 -6.13 -8.20 -4.71
CA LEU A 95 -4.94 -7.77 -5.44
C LEU A 95 -3.98 -8.94 -5.63
N ARG A 96 -3.46 -9.12 -6.85
CA ARG A 96 -2.46 -10.16 -7.14
C ARG A 96 -1.34 -9.64 -8.03
N PHE A 97 -0.14 -10.13 -7.76
CA PHE A 97 1.04 -9.98 -8.60
C PHE A 97 1.13 -11.16 -9.55
N VAL A 98 0.89 -10.96 -10.84
CA VAL A 98 0.95 -12.01 -11.87
C VAL A 98 2.33 -12.08 -12.49
N GLY A 99 2.89 -10.90 -12.84
CA GLY A 99 4.25 -10.77 -13.32
C GLY A 99 5.28 -11.18 -12.26
N ARG A 100 6.45 -11.64 -12.72
CA ARG A 100 7.59 -11.96 -11.85
C ARG A 100 8.58 -10.79 -11.88
N SER A 101 9.24 -10.55 -10.75
CA SER A 101 10.22 -9.47 -10.59
C SER A 101 11.61 -9.81 -11.15
N GLY A 102 11.89 -11.08 -11.40
CA GLY A 102 13.23 -11.56 -11.77
C GLY A 102 13.85 -12.47 -10.70
N ARG A 103 15.01 -13.07 -10.99
CA ARG A 103 15.70 -13.94 -10.03
C ARG A 103 16.45 -13.09 -9.01
N GLY A 104 16.01 -13.12 -7.75
CA GLY A 104 16.65 -12.37 -6.67
C GLY A 104 16.37 -10.86 -6.70
N LEU A 105 15.40 -10.42 -7.51
CA LEU A 105 14.96 -9.03 -7.59
C LEU A 105 13.57 -8.85 -6.98
N LEU A 106 13.27 -7.62 -6.55
CA LEU A 106 11.98 -7.21 -6.02
C LEU A 106 11.30 -6.20 -6.96
N PHE A 107 9.98 -6.08 -6.87
CA PHE A 107 9.28 -4.93 -7.44
C PHE A 107 9.37 -3.73 -6.48
N ASN A 108 9.41 -2.52 -7.05
CA ASN A 108 9.25 -1.26 -6.33
C ASN A 108 7.77 -0.97 -6.06
#